data_AF-A0AAW9MSA0-F1
#
_entry.id   AF-A0AAW9MSA0-F1
#
_cell.length_a   1.000
_cell.length_b   1.000
_cell.length_c   1.000
_cell.angle_alpha   90.00
_cell.angle_beta   90.00
_cell.angle_gamma   90.00
#
_symmetry.space_group_name_H-M   'P 1'
#
loop_
_entity.id
_entity.type
_entity.pdbx_description
1 polymer ?
#
loop_
_entity_poly.entity_id
_entity_poly.type
_entity_poly.pdbx_seq_one_letter_code
_entity_poly.pdbx_strand_id
1 'polypeptide(L)'
;MRDLKREELLELGFKEGYRYALGRFLFLKLTDDDGDIDYCLRWYEDTPKIMLIDLFLLDSFKTISEEEFLKGYISIPKTVIEKYKEIMKKLEK
;
A
#
# COMPACT_ATOMS: atom_id res chain seq x y z
N MET A 1 7.23 -3.45 13.53
CA MET A 1 5.77 -3.28 13.35
C MET A 1 5.03 -4.28 14.22
N ARG A 2 3.94 -3.86 14.89
CA ARG A 2 3.04 -4.76 15.63
C ARG A 2 2.20 -5.61 14.66
N ASP A 3 1.49 -6.60 15.20
CA ASP A 3 0.45 -7.28 14.41
C ASP A 3 -0.68 -6.30 14.12
N LEU A 4 -0.96 -6.10 12.83
CA LEU A 4 -2.08 -5.30 12.36
C LEU A 4 -3.34 -6.16 12.32
N LYS A 5 -4.49 -5.57 12.62
CA LYS A 5 -5.78 -6.25 12.50
C LYS A 5 -6.57 -5.76 11.29
N ARG A 6 -7.32 -6.67 10.69
CA ARG A 6 -8.17 -6.38 9.54
C ARG A 6 -9.11 -5.20 9.80
N GLU A 7 -9.76 -5.17 10.96
CA GLU A 7 -10.72 -4.13 11.35
C GLU A 7 -10.07 -2.74 11.42
N GLU A 8 -8.87 -2.64 12.02
CA GLU A 8 -8.12 -1.38 12.12
C GLU A 8 -7.76 -0.83 10.73
N LEU A 9 -7.38 -1.73 9.81
CA LEU A 9 -7.05 -1.35 8.43
C LEU A 9 -8.29 -0.88 7.67
N LEU A 10 -9.44 -1.53 7.86
CA LEU A 10 -10.70 -1.10 7.25
C LEU A 10 -11.13 0.29 7.75
N GLU A 11 -10.96 0.60 9.05
CA GLU A 11 -11.20 1.94 9.60
C GLU A 11 -10.27 3.00 9.03
N LEU A 12 -9.03 2.62 8.68
CA LEU A 12 -8.06 3.48 7.99
C LEU A 12 -8.34 3.62 6.48
N GLY A 13 -9.41 3.00 5.98
CA GLY A 13 -9.86 3.12 4.60
C GLY A 13 -9.27 2.08 3.64
N PHE A 14 -8.60 1.03 4.16
CA PHE A 14 -8.24 -0.12 3.32
C PHE A 14 -9.51 -0.79 2.79
N LYS A 15 -9.41 -1.36 1.60
CA LYS A 15 -10.50 -2.07 0.91
C LYS A 15 -10.09 -3.50 0.62
N GLU A 16 -11.07 -4.39 0.52
CA GLU A 16 -10.83 -5.75 0.07
C GLU A 16 -10.46 -5.78 -1.41
N GLY A 17 -9.38 -6.49 -1.72
CA GLY A 17 -8.93 -6.77 -3.07
C GLY A 17 -8.83 -8.28 -3.29
N TYR A 18 -8.98 -8.68 -4.55
CA TYR A 18 -8.71 -10.04 -4.99
C TYR A 18 -7.98 -10.01 -6.32
N ARG A 19 -6.93 -10.83 -6.45
CA ARG A 19 -6.27 -11.09 -7.73
C ARG A 19 -5.93 -12.57 -7.81
N TYR A 20 -6.12 -13.19 -8.96
CA TYR A 20 -5.92 -14.63 -9.13
C TYR A 20 -4.56 -15.13 -8.60
N ALA A 21 -3.47 -14.40 -8.88
CA ALA A 21 -2.13 -14.77 -8.42
C ALA A 21 -1.81 -14.35 -6.98
N LEU A 22 -2.60 -13.46 -6.39
CA LEU A 22 -2.33 -12.85 -5.08
C LEU A 22 -3.31 -13.29 -4.00
N GLY A 23 -4.42 -13.95 -4.34
CA GLY A 23 -5.49 -14.27 -3.41
C GLY A 23 -6.25 -13.02 -2.94
N ARG A 24 -6.88 -13.13 -1.76
CA ARG A 24 -7.57 -12.02 -1.07
C ARG A 24 -6.57 -11.23 -0.24
N PHE A 25 -6.69 -9.92 -0.26
CA PHE A 25 -5.84 -9.00 0.49
C PHE A 25 -6.62 -7.73 0.86
N LEU A 26 -6.08 -6.94 1.78
CA LEU A 26 -6.49 -5.56 1.96
C LEU A 26 -5.53 -4.64 1.21
N PHE A 27 -6.05 -3.56 0.62
CA PHE A 27 -5.23 -2.54 0.00
C PHE A 27 -5.72 -1.12 0.26
N LEU A 28 -4.79 -0.17 0.26
CA LEU A 28 -5.06 1.26 0.36
C LEU A 28 -4.34 1.99 -0.78
N LYS A 29 -5.11 2.67 -1.62
CA LYS A 29 -4.56 3.54 -2.67
C LYS A 29 -4.01 4.83 -2.03
N LEU A 30 -2.74 5.11 -2.29
CA LEU A 30 -2.03 6.29 -1.82
C LEU A 30 -2.18 7.47 -2.78
N THR A 31 -2.44 7.22 -4.06
CA THR A 31 -2.77 8.26 -5.05
C THR A 31 -4.24 8.69 -4.94
N ASP A 32 -4.49 10.00 -5.05
CA ASP A 32 -5.85 10.56 -5.04
C ASP A 32 -6.42 10.71 -6.45
N ASP A 33 -5.56 10.83 -7.47
CA ASP A 33 -5.96 11.02 -8.87
C ASP A 33 -5.93 9.71 -9.69
N ASP A 34 -6.73 9.68 -10.77
CA ASP A 34 -6.69 8.65 -11.81
C ASP A 34 -5.52 8.92 -12.78
N GLY A 35 -4.30 8.80 -12.26
CA GLY A 35 -3.08 8.83 -13.06
C GLY A 35 -2.78 7.46 -13.70
N ASP A 36 -1.79 7.42 -14.59
CA ASP A 36 -1.33 6.19 -15.23
C ASP A 36 -0.68 5.19 -14.26
N ILE A 37 -0.33 5.66 -13.06
CA ILE A 37 0.35 4.87 -12.02
C ILE A 37 -0.37 5.04 -10.68
N ASP A 38 -0.79 3.93 -10.13
CA ASP A 38 -1.36 3.85 -8.79
C ASP A 38 -0.38 3.25 -7.80
N TYR A 39 -0.18 3.96 -6.68
CA TYR A 39 0.65 3.47 -5.58
C TYR A 39 -0.28 2.94 -4.50
N CYS A 40 -0.12 1.69 -4.13
CA CYS A 40 -0.99 1.02 -3.17
C CYS A 40 -0.18 0.37 -2.06
N LEU A 41 -0.70 0.45 -0.84
CA LEU A 41 -0.31 -0.48 0.23
C LEU A 41 -1.13 -1.74 0.09
N ARG A 42 -0.50 -2.89 0.25
CA ARG A 42 -1.14 -4.21 0.31
C ARG A 42 -0.76 -4.91 1.60
N TRP A 43 -1.74 -5.57 2.19
CA TRP A 43 -1.61 -6.30 3.44
C TRP A 43 -2.37 -7.63 3.37
N TYR A 44 -1.83 -8.63 4.06
CA TYR A 44 -2.45 -9.94 4.21
C TYR A 44 -2.63 -10.33 5.66
N GLU A 45 -3.74 -11.03 5.91
CA GLU A 45 -4.10 -11.52 7.24
C GLU A 45 -3.18 -12.65 7.73
N ASP A 46 -2.59 -13.43 6.82
CA ASP A 46 -1.60 -14.47 7.15
C ASP A 46 -0.20 -13.90 7.43
N THR A 47 0.11 -12.69 6.94
CA THR A 47 1.35 -11.96 7.24
C THR A 47 1.06 -10.60 7.90
N PRO A 48 0.51 -10.57 9.13
CA PRO A 48 -0.07 -9.37 9.72
C PRO A 48 0.94 -8.26 10.03
N LYS A 49 2.24 -8.56 10.03
CA LYS A 49 3.34 -7.63 10.30
C LYS A 49 3.98 -7.04 9.05
N ILE A 50 3.47 -7.37 7.85
CA ILE A 50 4.10 -6.97 6.59
C ILE A 50 3.14 -6.09 5.81
N MET A 51 3.59 -4.88 5.48
CA MET A 51 2.97 -4.01 4.49
C MET A 51 3.82 -4.04 3.23
N LEU A 52 3.18 -4.32 2.10
CA LEU A 52 3.80 -4.31 0.78
C LEU A 52 3.41 -3.04 0.04
N ILE A 53 4.32 -2.53 -0.79
CA ILE A 53 4.08 -1.36 -1.63
C ILE A 53 4.03 -1.83 -3.08
N ASP A 54 2.87 -1.68 -3.69
CA ASP A 54 2.65 -2.04 -5.08
C ASP A 54 2.51 -0.78 -5.95
N LEU A 55 3.16 -0.81 -7.11
CA LEU A 55 2.95 0.11 -8.22
C LEU A 55 2.06 -0.61 -9.22
N PHE A 56 0.85 -0.10 -9.41
CA PHE A 56 -0.09 -0.56 -10.42
C PHE A 56 0.04 0.34 -11.65
N LEU A 57 0.31 -0.30 -12.78
CA LEU A 57 0.27 0.29 -14.11
C LEU A 57 -0.94 -0.31 -14.83
N LEU A 58 -1.40 0.33 -15.91
CA LEU A 58 -2.57 -0.10 -16.68
C LEU A 58 -2.60 -1.63 -16.96
N ASP A 59 -1.47 -2.22 -17.32
CA ASP A 59 -1.37 -3.65 -17.70
C ASP A 59 -0.51 -4.50 -16.77
N SER A 60 0.07 -3.92 -15.70
CA SER A 60 1.00 -4.66 -14.85
C SER A 60 1.02 -4.13 -13.42
N PHE A 61 1.68 -4.86 -12.53
CA PHE A 61 2.00 -4.34 -11.22
C PHE A 61 3.39 -4.80 -10.80
N LYS A 62 4.03 -4.01 -9.95
CA LYS A 62 5.32 -4.35 -9.35
C LYS A 62 5.28 -4.05 -7.87
N THR A 63 5.65 -5.01 -7.04
CA THR A 63 5.95 -4.76 -5.63
C THR A 63 7.36 -4.19 -5.54
N ILE A 64 7.53 -3.08 -4.83
CA ILE A 64 8.85 -2.48 -4.56
C ILE A 64 9.13 -2.45 -3.06
N SER A 65 10.40 -2.29 -2.71
CA SER A 65 10.80 -2.09 -1.33
C SER A 65 10.40 -0.71 -0.81
N GLU A 66 10.22 -0.59 0.52
CA GLU A 66 10.03 0.70 1.18
C GLU A 66 11.21 1.64 0.91
N GLU A 67 12.44 1.13 0.88
CA GLU A 67 13.62 1.93 0.58
C GLU A 67 13.56 2.55 -0.82
N GLU A 68 13.23 1.76 -1.85
CA GLU A 68 13.04 2.27 -3.21
C GLU A 68 11.91 3.29 -3.27
N PHE A 69 10.79 3.02 -2.59
CA PHE A 69 9.65 3.92 -2.55
C PHE A 69 10.00 5.28 -1.90
N LEU A 70 10.67 5.25 -0.74
CA LEU A 70 11.05 6.47 -0.01
C LEU A 70 12.17 7.26 -0.71
N LYS A 71 13.05 6.59 -1.46
CA LYS A 71 14.06 7.24 -2.31
C LYS A 71 13.48 7.88 -3.57
N GLY A 72 12.19 7.65 -3.87
CA GLY A 72 11.52 8.21 -5.04
C GLY A 72 11.81 7.43 -6.33
N TYR A 73 11.90 6.10 -6.25
CA TYR A 73 12.02 5.22 -7.42
C TYR A 73 10.94 5.53 -8.47
N ILE A 74 11.32 6.03 -9.65
CA ILE A 74 10.41 6.42 -10.74
C ILE A 74 9.51 7.61 -10.35
N SER A 75 10.10 8.75 -9.97
CA SER A 75 9.39 10.04 -9.87
C SER A 75 8.10 10.00 -9.03
N ILE A 76 8.12 9.25 -7.93
CA ILE A 76 6.96 9.13 -7.03
C ILE A 76 6.58 10.52 -6.51
N PRO A 77 5.31 10.93 -6.63
CA PRO A 77 4.90 12.25 -6.14
C PRO A 77 5.14 12.36 -4.64
N LYS A 78 5.66 13.51 -4.19
CA LYS A 78 5.95 13.75 -2.77
C LYS A 78 4.74 13.56 -1.88
N THR A 79 3.56 13.95 -2.35
CA THR A 79 2.27 13.79 -1.66
C THR A 79 1.96 12.32 -1.33
N VAL A 80 2.29 11.40 -2.24
CA VAL A 80 2.12 9.96 -2.05
C VAL A 80 3.05 9.44 -0.95
N ILE A 81 4.31 9.90 -0.94
CA ILE A 81 5.29 9.55 0.11
C ILE A 81 4.86 10.14 1.47
N GLU A 82 4.32 11.35 1.50
CA GLU A 82 3.81 11.98 2.73
C GLU A 82 2.61 11.23 3.29
N LYS A 83 1.64 10.88 2.44
CA LYS A 83 0.48 10.07 2.83
C LYS A 83 0.89 8.69 3.35
N TYR A 84 1.87 8.05 2.71
CA TYR A 84 2.47 6.82 3.21
C TYR A 84 2.99 6.97 4.63
N LYS A 85 3.83 7.98 4.89
CA LYS A 85 4.39 8.26 6.22
C LYS A 85 3.30 8.52 7.26
N GLU A 86 2.23 9.22 6.89
CA GLU A 86 1.10 9.46 7.79
C GLU A 86 0.40 8.15 8.18
N ILE A 87 0.11 7.28 7.21
CA ILE A 87 -0.52 5.98 7.45
C ILE A 87 0.39 5.10 8.32
N MET A 88 1.68 4.99 7.99
CA MET A 88 2.61 4.19 8.80
C MET A 88 2.69 4.71 10.24
N LYS A 89 2.71 6.02 10.45
CA LYS A 89 2.67 6.62 11.81
C LYS A 89 1.39 6.28 12.58
N LYS A 90 0.25 6.13 11.90
CA LYS A 90 -1.00 5.67 12.53
C LYS A 90 -0.94 4.19 12.91
N LEU A 91 -0.29 3.37 12.08
CA LEU A 91 -0.14 1.93 12.29
C LEU A 91 0.91 1.55 13.36
N GLU A 92 1.87 2.43 13.62
CA GLU A 92 2.88 2.27 14.68
C GLU A 92 2.35 2.55 16.09
N LYS A 93 1.18 3.19 16.21
CA LYS A 93 0.49 3.41 17.48
C LYS A 93 -0.31 2.16 17.91
#